data_AF-A0A366EZG8-F1
#
_entry.id   AF-A0A366EZG8-F1
#
_cell.length_a   1.000
_cell.length_b   1.000
_cell.length_c   1.000
_cell.angle_alpha   90.00
_cell.angle_beta   90.00
_cell.angle_gamma   90.00
#
_symmetry.space_group_name_H-M   'P 1'
#
loop_
_entity.id
_entity.type
_entity.pdbx_description
1 polymer ?
#
loop_
_entity_poly.entity_id
_entity_poly.type
_entity_poly.pdbx_seq_one_letter_code
_entity_poly.pdbx_strand_id
1 'polypeptide(L)' 'MWATLGIVIVAILIIMAEVPSLIKNKAKRELWVFSVLFVIGVGLSIARGLNVSIPNPLDVLIIVYKPLIDLLTSLLHS' A
#
# COMPACT_ATOMS: atom_id res chain seq x y z
N MET A 1 3.50 3.29 15.41
CA MET A 1 3.45 2.02 16.19
C MET A 1 2.04 1.68 16.69
N TRP A 2 1.22 2.63 17.16
CA TRP A 2 -0.17 2.36 17.56
C TRP A 2 -1.13 2.12 16.39
N ALA A 3 -0.95 2.85 15.29
CA ALA A 3 -1.78 2.71 14.09
C ALA A 3 -1.66 1.32 13.43
N THR A 4 -0.48 0.69 13.48
CA THR A 4 -0.26 -0.65 12.90
C THR A 4 -0.99 -1.75 13.67
N LEU A 5 -1.02 -1.65 15.00
CA LEU A 5 -1.80 -2.58 15.83
C LEU A 5 -3.29 -2.51 15.52
N GLY A 6 -3.83 -1.29 15.34
CA GLY A 6 -5.24 -1.10 14.94
C GLY A 6 -5.56 -1.77 13.60
N ILE A 7 -4.67 -1.64 12.61
CA ILE A 7 -4.88 -2.24 11.28
C ILE A 7 -4.81 -3.77 11.34
N VAL A 8 -3.88 -4.33 12.12
CA VAL A 8 -3.78 -5.80 12.30
C VAL A 8 -5.04 -6.35 12.98
N ILE A 9 -5.58 -5.66 13.99
CA ILE A 9 -6.80 -6.09 14.68
C ILE A 9 -8.00 -6.08 13.71
N VAL A 10 -8.16 -4.99 12.94
CA VAL A 10 -9.24 -4.89 11.94
C VAL A 10 -9.07 -5.97 10.87
N ALA A 11 -7.85 -6.21 10.38
CA ALA A 11 -7.55 -7.27 9.43
C ALA A 11 -7.98 -8.65 9.96
N ILE A 12 -7.67 -8.98 11.21
CA ILE A 12 -8.06 -10.26 11.82
C ILE A 12 -9.58 -10.39 11.91
N LEU A 13 -10.29 -9.32 12.31
CA LEU A 13 -11.76 -9.33 12.41
C LEU A 13 -12.41 -9.56 11.05
N ILE A 14 -11.91 -8.92 9.99
CA ILE A 14 -12.39 -9.09 8.62
C ILE A 14 -12.15 -10.54 8.17
N ILE A 15 -10.95 -11.10 8.36
CA ILE A 15 -10.66 -12.51 8.05
C ILE A 15 -11.63 -13.44 8.79
N MET A 16 -11.82 -13.25 10.09
CA MET A 16 -12.70 -14.09 10.90
C MET A 16 -14.18 -14.01 10.49
N ALA A 17 -14.63 -12.89 9.92
CA ALA A 17 -16.00 -12.74 9.44
C ALA A 17 -16.16 -13.29 8.01
N GLU A 18 -15.28 -12.90 7.08
CA GLU A 18 -15.41 -13.20 5.66
C GLU A 18 -14.93 -14.60 5.28
N VAL A 19 -13.79 -15.08 5.80
CA VAL A 19 -13.23 -16.39 5.42
C VAL A 19 -14.18 -17.55 5.72
N PRO A 20 -14.78 -17.71 6.92
CA PRO A 20 -15.72 -18.80 7.17
C PRO A 20 -17.01 -18.67 6.36
N SER A 21 -17.46 -17.43 6.08
CA SER A 21 -18.62 -17.17 5.22
C SER A 21 -18.37 -17.63 3.78
N LEU A 22 -17.20 -17.30 3.23
CA LEU A 22 -16.76 -17.64 1.88
C LEU A 22 -16.49 -19.15 1.70
N ILE A 23 -15.90 -19.80 2.71
CA ILE A 23 -15.68 -21.25 2.72
C ILE A 23 -17.02 -22.00 2.73
N LYS A 24 -17.99 -21.55 3.55
CA LYS A 24 -19.34 -22.14 3.61
C LYS A 24 -20.08 -22.06 2.28
N ASN A 25 -19.93 -20.96 1.55
CA ASN A 25 -20.58 -20.76 0.25
C ASN A 25 -19.88 -21.49 -0.92
N LYS A 26 -18.79 -22.25 -0.70
CA LYS A 26 -17.97 -22.88 -1.75
C LYS A 26 -17.50 -21.89 -2.84
N ALA A 27 -17.53 -20.59 -2.56
CA ALA A 27 -17.23 -19.52 -3.50
C ALA A 27 -15.71 -19.33 -3.61
N LYS A 28 -15.01 -20.33 -4.15
CA LYS A 28 -13.54 -20.33 -4.29
C LYS A 28 -13.03 -19.12 -5.08
N ARG A 29 -13.83 -18.65 -6.05
CA ARG A 29 -13.49 -17.48 -6.87
C ARG A 29 -13.58 -16.17 -6.07
N GLU A 30 -14.59 -16.02 -5.23
CA GLU A 30 -14.73 -14.86 -4.35
C GLU A 30 -13.67 -14.85 -3.26
N LEU A 31 -13.36 -16.02 -2.69
CA LEU A 31 -12.27 -16.16 -1.71
C LEU A 31 -10.93 -15.72 -2.30
N TRP A 32 -10.67 -16.05 -3.57
CA TRP A 32 -9.44 -15.67 -4.25
C TRP A 32 -9.35 -14.16 -4.48
N VAL A 33 -10.42 -13.54 -4.97
CA VAL A 33 -10.49 -12.08 -5.16
C VAL A 33 -10.35 -11.34 -3.83
N PHE A 34 -11.09 -11.78 -2.80
CA PHE A 34 -11.00 -11.24 -1.45
C PHE A 34 -9.57 -11.34 -0.91
N SER A 35 -8.95 -12.52 -1.00
CA SER A 35 -7.59 -12.73 -0.51
C SER A 35 -6.56 -11.84 -1.22
N VAL A 36 -6.66 -11.70 -2.54
CA VAL A 36 -5.76 -10.81 -3.31
C VAL A 36 -5.95 -9.35 -2.90
N LEU A 37 -7.18 -8.83 -2.86
CA LEU A 37 -7.44 -7.46 -2.41
C LEU A 37 -7.01 -7.23 -0.97
N PHE A 38 -7.24 -8.21 -0.10
CA PHE A 38 -6.92 -8.13 1.31
C PHE A 38 -5.40 -8.10 1.54
N VAL A 39 -4.64 -8.96 0.86
CA VAL A 39 -3.17 -8.95 0.90
C VAL A 39 -2.63 -7.62 0.38
N ILE A 40 -3.21 -7.05 -0.68
CA ILE A 40 -2.83 -5.73 -1.19
C ILE A 40 -3.08 -4.65 -0.13
N GLY A 41 -4.30 -4.57 0.43
CA GLY A 41 -4.68 -3.54 1.40
C GLY A 41 -3.89 -3.63 2.71
N VAL A 42 -3.67 -4.84 3.22
CA VAL A 42 -2.87 -5.09 4.43
C VAL A 42 -1.39 -4.84 4.14
N GLY A 43 -0.88 -5.28 3.00
CA GLY A 43 0.50 -5.03 2.58
C GLY A 43 0.82 -3.55 2.46
N LEU A 44 -0.06 -2.76 1.82
CA LEU A 44 0.04 -1.29 1.75
C LEU A 44 -0.01 -0.65 3.14
N SER A 45 -0.89 -1.13 4.01
CA SER A 45 -1.03 -0.62 5.37
C SER A 45 0.20 -0.91 6.24
N ILE A 46 0.76 -2.12 6.12
CA ILE A 46 1.99 -2.53 6.78
C ILE A 46 3.17 -1.74 6.23
N ALA A 47 3.28 -1.55 4.90
CA ALA A 47 4.32 -0.73 4.27
C ALA A 47 4.30 0.71 4.81
N ARG A 48 3.11 1.31 4.92
CA ARG A 48 2.91 2.63 5.51
C ARG A 48 3.30 2.66 7.00
N GLY A 49 2.98 1.60 7.72
CA GLY A 49 3.23 1.46 9.16
C GLY A 49 4.68 1.17 9.55
N LEU A 50 5.41 0.44 8.70
CA LEU A 50 6.83 0.13 8.86
C LEU A 50 7.73 1.35 8.66
N ASN A 51 7.18 2.52 8.31
CA ASN A 51 7.98 3.67 7.89
C ASN A 51 9.02 3.27 6.83
N VAL A 52 8.71 2.25 6.00
CA VAL A 52 9.31 2.19 4.68
C VAL A 52 9.02 3.57 4.13
N SER A 53 10.07 4.36 3.86
CA SER A 53 9.93 5.68 3.26
C SER A 53 9.28 5.45 1.91
N ILE A 54 7.96 5.39 1.90
CA ILE A 54 7.15 5.56 0.71
C ILE A 54 7.58 6.96 0.30
N PRO A 55 8.38 7.10 -0.77
CA PRO A 55 8.78 8.41 -1.23
C PRO A 55 7.50 9.21 -1.30
N ASN A 56 7.50 10.36 -0.63
CA ASN A 56 6.34 11.23 -0.65
C ASN A 56 5.94 11.39 -2.13
N PRO A 57 4.65 11.47 -2.51
CA PRO A 57 4.29 11.81 -3.88
C PRO A 57 5.10 12.98 -4.44
N LEU A 58 5.50 13.92 -3.56
CA LEU A 58 6.45 14.99 -3.85
C LEU A 58 7.88 14.50 -4.18
N ASP A 59 8.41 13.48 -3.53
CA ASP A 59 9.73 12.89 -3.85
C ASP A 59 9.71 12.17 -5.20
N VAL A 60 8.61 11.50 -5.53
CA VAL A 60 8.44 10.91 -6.86
C VAL A 60 8.41 12.01 -7.93
N LEU A 61 7.70 13.10 -7.67
CA LEU A 61 7.74 14.28 -8.53
C LEU A 61 9.16 14.83 -8.64
N ILE A 62 9.88 14.99 -7.53
CA ILE A 62 11.27 15.47 -7.54
C ILE A 62 12.14 14.57 -8.42
N ILE A 63 12.01 13.24 -8.36
CA ILE A 63 12.80 12.31 -9.20
C ILE A 63 12.48 12.47 -10.69
N VAL A 64 11.19 12.59 -11.04
CA VAL A 64 10.76 12.75 -12.44
C VAL A 64 11.21 14.10 -13.00
N TYR A 65 11.13 15.16 -12.20
CA TYR A 65 11.49 16.52 -12.61
C TYR A 65 12.99 16.81 -12.45
N LYS A 66 13.75 16.01 -11.70
CA LYS A 66 15.19 16.17 -11.48
C LYS A 66 16.01 16.38 -12.76
N PRO A 67 15.89 15.55 -13.81
CA PRO A 67 16.65 15.76 -15.04
C PRO A 67 16.30 17.08 -15.74
N LEU A 68 15.07 17.57 -15.59
CA LEU A 68 14.61 18.84 -16.16
C LEU A 68 15.16 20.03 -15.35
N ILE A 69 15.22 19.88 -14.03
CA ILE A 69 15.83 20.84 -13.10
C ILE A 69 17.33 20.94 -13.36
N ASP A 70 18.03 19.82 -13.53
CA ASP A 70 19.47 19.79 -13.82
C ASP A 70 19.80 20.43 -15.18
N LEU A 71 18.91 20.27 -16.16
CA LEU A 71 19.02 20.93 -17.48
C LEU A 71 18.82 22.45 -17.35
N LEU A 72 17.81 22.87 -16.60
CA LEU A 72 17.53 24.28 -16.33
C LEU A 72 18.67 24.94 -15.54
N THR A 73 19.19 24.30 -14.50
CA THR A 73 20.30 24.83 -13.70
C THR A 73 21.58 24.89 -14.53
N SER A 74 21.85 23.90 -15.38
CA SER A 74 22.99 23.93 -16.30
C SER A 74 22.90 25.04 -17.34
N LEU A 75 21.70 25.40 -17.80
CA LEU A 75 21.47 26.51 -18.75
C LEU A 75 21.48 27.88 -18.07
N LEU A 76 21.14 27.95 -16.79
CA LEU A 76 21.10 29.19 -16.01
C LEU A 76 22.49 29.57 -15.46
N HIS A 77 23.40 28.60 -15.36
CA HIS A 77 24.81 28.78 -14.97
C HIS A 77 25.80 28.81 -16.16
N SER A 78 25.33 28.82 -17.40
CA SER A 78 26.13 29.02 -18.63
C SER A 78 25.97 30.43 -19.18
#